data_AF-A0A8J4A5R4-F1
#
_entry.id   AF-A0A8J4A5R4-F1
#
_cell.length_a   1.000
_cell.length_b   1.000
_cell.length_c   1.000
_cell.angle_alpha   90.00
_cell.angle_beta   90.00
_cell.angle_gamma   90.00
#
_symmetry.space_group_name_H-M   'P 1'
#
loop_
_entity.id
_entity.type
_entity.pdbx_description
1 polymer ?
#
loop_
_entity_poly.entity_id
_entity_poly.type
_entity_poly.pdbx_seq_one_letter_code
_entity_poly.pdbx_strand_id
1 'polypeptide(L)'
;MIIIRHTHRDGTILEGSTKGDGVYEIVRQHGFTWRRSVGIFIRGSRDKDAQQQNINAAAEALRAAGHEVTIEVDNQWRPAAEREADRAARAADRVERLEAGAAKAAAGAAAAHAAAHEIAARRPFGQPVLEGHHSERRHRADIKRGNDLDRRGRTLDDKAGRKADRAAGAAANEAAKHNPHAIVRRVETLEAKRRTYQRRHDKATAGGEYQQRMAREIARLTDDIDHQQRTIDAMREAGEYDPWQRDHFQKGDRVRLARFGGWYTVTRINAKSVSIIDQEQQRTIGYNDIGGRRRGGLQLDQPSGQPWPVELAVKVARWSSLAARASRRDHEYSDLARNVNAAMRMVYGLPVTASDAEVRAFPTPAELAQQRELSARLLAVYERLDAGEPWPDVAASLPAYELAPAWRIPTDRQPQDVRIDHLKVGDLVAGVWEHHGGGRRLWRTFAGPIASVDAQDCHGEHGTHYTLTTDDGAVYEGRGQSIWLAVHRNETAAGPSGATAAPDCAASTEPTVEPDPNHHNAR
;
A
#
# COMPACT_ATOMS: atom_id res chain seq x y z
N MET A 1 9.57 -44.65 -13.79
CA MET A 1 9.38 -44.64 -12.33
C MET A 1 8.76 -43.32 -11.92
N ILE A 2 7.64 -43.35 -11.20
CA ILE A 2 6.92 -42.18 -10.68
C ILE A 2 7.11 -42.14 -9.15
N ILE A 3 7.40 -40.97 -8.59
CA ILE A 3 7.55 -40.80 -7.14
C ILE A 3 6.51 -39.81 -6.64
N ILE A 4 5.66 -40.22 -5.70
CA ILE A 4 4.79 -39.30 -4.96
C ILE A 4 5.49 -38.97 -3.65
N ARG A 5 6.10 -37.80 -3.58
CA ARG A 5 6.84 -37.31 -2.42
C ARG A 5 5.98 -36.33 -1.62
N HIS A 6 5.98 -36.45 -0.30
CA HIS A 6 5.39 -35.48 0.61
C HIS A 6 6.38 -35.06 1.69
N THR A 7 6.59 -33.75 1.81
CA THR A 7 7.24 -33.10 2.97
C THR A 7 6.39 -31.91 3.41
N HIS A 8 6.51 -31.47 4.68
CA HIS A 8 5.86 -30.21 5.08
C HIS A 8 6.41 -29.00 4.30
N ARG A 9 7.68 -29.02 3.88
CA ARG A 9 8.32 -27.94 3.11
C ARG A 9 7.65 -27.75 1.75
N ASP A 10 7.59 -28.83 0.97
CA ASP A 10 7.25 -28.79 -0.45
C ASP A 10 5.79 -29.18 -0.71
N GLY A 11 5.16 -29.86 0.25
CA GLY A 11 3.84 -30.45 0.11
C GLY A 11 3.91 -31.79 -0.64
N THR A 12 2.78 -32.24 -1.20
CA THR A 12 2.73 -33.46 -2.00
C THR A 12 2.99 -33.12 -3.46
N ILE A 13 4.11 -33.59 -3.99
CA ILE A 13 4.53 -33.42 -5.38
C ILE A 13 4.69 -34.80 -6.02
N LEU A 14 4.26 -34.91 -7.28
CA LEU A 14 4.49 -36.08 -8.11
C LEU A 14 5.65 -35.76 -9.05
N GLU A 15 6.72 -36.54 -8.91
CA GLU A 15 7.96 -36.46 -9.69
C GLU A 15 8.04 -37.59 -10.72
N GLY A 16 8.83 -37.39 -11.77
CA GLY A 16 9.03 -38.39 -12.84
C GLY A 16 7.96 -38.38 -13.93
N SER A 17 7.13 -37.34 -14.02
CA SER A 17 6.10 -37.18 -15.04
C SER A 17 5.79 -35.70 -15.32
N THR A 18 5.21 -35.43 -16.50
CA THR A 18 4.81 -34.07 -16.92
C THR A 18 3.42 -34.08 -17.53
N LYS A 19 2.74 -32.92 -17.55
CA LYS A 19 1.41 -32.85 -18.16
C LYS A 19 1.48 -33.17 -19.66
N GLY A 20 0.69 -34.14 -20.10
CA GLY A 20 0.61 -34.57 -21.50
C GLY A 20 1.07 -36.01 -21.75
N ASP A 21 1.66 -36.67 -20.74
CA ASP A 21 2.05 -38.09 -20.79
C ASP A 21 0.94 -39.06 -20.31
N GLY A 22 -0.23 -38.54 -19.95
CA GLY A 22 -1.39 -39.31 -19.45
C GLY A 22 -1.45 -39.48 -17.93
N VAL A 23 -0.37 -39.23 -17.19
CA VAL A 23 -0.30 -39.41 -15.73
C VAL A 23 -1.19 -38.39 -15.01
N TYR A 24 -1.18 -37.13 -15.46
CA TYR A 24 -2.01 -36.09 -14.86
C TYR A 24 -3.50 -36.42 -14.96
N GLU A 25 -3.93 -36.96 -16.09
CA GLU A 25 -5.31 -37.36 -16.35
C GLU A 25 -5.79 -38.45 -15.39
N ILE A 26 -4.88 -39.35 -14.96
CA ILE A 26 -5.12 -40.37 -13.94
C ILE A 26 -5.24 -39.73 -12.55
N VAL A 27 -4.26 -38.91 -12.16
CA VAL A 27 -4.18 -38.43 -10.77
C VAL A 27 -5.09 -37.24 -10.44
N ARG A 28 -5.57 -36.49 -11.44
CA ARG A 28 -6.38 -35.28 -11.20
C ARG A 28 -7.67 -35.53 -10.41
N GLN A 29 -8.27 -36.70 -10.56
CA GLN A 29 -9.49 -37.07 -9.84
C GLN A 29 -9.22 -37.34 -8.34
N HIS A 30 -7.95 -37.55 -7.96
CA HIS A 30 -7.50 -37.76 -6.59
C HIS A 30 -6.94 -36.48 -5.95
N GLY A 31 -7.31 -35.31 -6.48
CA GLY A 31 -6.96 -34.01 -5.90
C GLY A 31 -5.64 -33.40 -6.37
N PHE A 32 -4.91 -34.07 -7.27
CA PHE A 32 -3.73 -33.49 -7.91
C PHE A 32 -4.13 -32.41 -8.92
N THR A 33 -3.33 -31.35 -8.96
CA THR A 33 -3.42 -30.26 -9.93
C THR A 33 -2.08 -30.07 -10.60
N TRP A 34 -2.01 -29.22 -11.62
CA TRP A 34 -0.78 -28.94 -12.34
C TRP A 34 -0.51 -27.45 -12.47
N ARG A 35 0.76 -27.06 -12.31
CA ARG A 35 1.28 -25.74 -12.66
C ARG A 35 2.66 -25.85 -13.30
N ARG A 36 2.92 -24.99 -14.28
CA ARG A 36 4.19 -24.90 -15.01
C ARG A 36 5.42 -24.84 -14.11
N SER A 37 5.32 -24.13 -12.99
CA SER A 37 6.43 -23.87 -12.07
C SER A 37 6.64 -24.94 -10.99
N VAL A 38 5.73 -25.92 -10.86
CA VAL A 38 5.76 -26.92 -9.78
C VAL A 38 5.67 -28.35 -10.33
N GLY A 39 5.02 -28.56 -11.47
CA GLY A 39 4.66 -29.89 -11.95
C GLY A 39 3.28 -30.31 -11.45
N ILE A 40 3.11 -31.61 -11.19
CA ILE A 40 1.86 -32.22 -10.70
C ILE A 40 1.92 -32.30 -9.17
N PHE A 41 0.94 -31.74 -8.46
CA PHE A 41 0.99 -31.61 -7.00
C PHE A 41 -0.40 -31.48 -6.35
N ILE A 42 -0.51 -31.67 -5.04
CA ILE A 42 -1.76 -31.38 -4.31
C ILE A 42 -1.76 -29.93 -3.82
N ARG A 43 -2.81 -29.17 -4.16
CA ARG A 43 -2.87 -27.75 -3.80
C ARG A 43 -3.07 -27.56 -2.29
N GLY A 44 -2.17 -26.79 -1.68
CA GLY A 44 -2.31 -26.39 -0.28
C GLY A 44 -2.00 -27.51 0.71
N SER A 45 -1.16 -28.48 0.31
CA SER A 45 -0.61 -29.55 1.15
C SER A 45 0.66 -29.14 1.92
N ARG A 46 1.30 -28.01 1.57
CA ARG A 46 2.44 -27.47 2.32
C ARG A 46 2.04 -27.18 3.77
N ASP A 47 2.95 -27.43 4.70
CA ASP A 47 2.77 -27.28 6.15
C ASP A 47 1.51 -27.99 6.68
N LYS A 48 1.19 -29.17 6.13
CA LYS A 48 0.12 -30.06 6.59
C LYS A 48 0.56 -31.51 6.46
N ASP A 49 -0.01 -32.38 7.29
CA ASP A 49 0.17 -33.83 7.15
C ASP A 49 -0.21 -34.31 5.74
N ALA A 50 0.50 -35.34 5.28
CA ALA A 50 0.24 -36.03 4.04
C ALA A 50 -1.23 -36.45 3.93
N GLN A 51 -1.84 -36.14 2.78
CA GLN A 51 -3.20 -36.61 2.45
C GLN A 51 -3.14 -38.07 2.03
N GLN A 52 -2.90 -38.96 3.00
CA GLN A 52 -2.58 -40.36 2.74
C GLN A 52 -3.63 -41.06 1.87
N GLN A 53 -4.91 -40.76 2.07
CA GLN A 53 -6.00 -41.31 1.26
C GLN A 53 -5.88 -40.93 -0.22
N ASN A 54 -5.60 -39.65 -0.52
CA ASN A 54 -5.44 -39.15 -1.89
C ASN A 54 -4.18 -39.71 -2.54
N ILE A 55 -3.08 -39.76 -1.78
CA ILE A 55 -1.79 -40.30 -2.23
C ILE A 55 -1.92 -41.79 -2.57
N ASN A 56 -2.52 -42.58 -1.67
CA ASN A 56 -2.68 -44.02 -1.86
C ASN A 56 -3.61 -44.31 -3.05
N ALA A 57 -4.74 -43.62 -3.16
CA ALA A 57 -5.67 -43.79 -4.28
C ALA A 57 -5.03 -43.43 -5.64
N ALA A 58 -4.25 -42.35 -5.68
CA ALA A 58 -3.49 -41.98 -6.88
C ALA A 58 -2.42 -43.02 -7.24
N ALA A 59 -1.69 -43.52 -6.25
CA ALA A 59 -0.68 -44.55 -6.47
C ALA A 59 -1.29 -45.86 -6.97
N GLU A 60 -2.43 -46.27 -6.44
CA GLU A 60 -3.19 -47.44 -6.91
C GLU A 60 -3.63 -47.27 -8.36
N ALA A 61 -4.22 -46.12 -8.71
CA ALA A 61 -4.66 -45.83 -10.08
C ALA A 61 -3.48 -45.83 -11.08
N LEU A 62 -2.34 -45.28 -10.68
CA LEU A 62 -1.13 -45.26 -11.52
C LEU A 62 -0.53 -46.65 -11.71
N ARG A 63 -0.48 -47.47 -10.65
CA ARG A 63 -0.03 -48.86 -10.75
C ARG A 63 -0.95 -49.70 -11.63
N ALA A 64 -2.27 -49.50 -11.52
CA ALA A 64 -3.25 -50.14 -12.39
C ALA A 64 -3.07 -49.76 -13.86
N ALA A 65 -2.59 -48.55 -14.14
CA ALA A 65 -2.22 -48.09 -15.48
C ALA A 65 -0.82 -48.58 -15.94
N GLY A 66 -0.15 -49.43 -15.17
CA GLY A 66 1.14 -50.04 -15.52
C GLY A 66 2.37 -49.19 -15.15
N HIS A 67 2.21 -48.12 -14.37
CA HIS A 67 3.35 -47.34 -13.89
C HIS A 67 3.94 -47.92 -12.61
N GLU A 68 5.28 -47.92 -12.52
CA GLU A 68 5.99 -48.16 -11.27
C GLU A 68 5.94 -46.92 -10.38
N VAL A 69 5.37 -47.03 -9.17
CA VAL A 69 5.12 -45.91 -8.26
C VAL A 69 5.71 -46.14 -6.86
N THR A 70 6.55 -45.21 -6.43
CA THR A 70 7.10 -45.12 -5.06
C THR A 70 6.41 -43.99 -4.29
N ILE A 71 6.11 -44.22 -3.01
CA ILE A 71 5.53 -43.21 -2.11
C ILE A 71 6.58 -42.89 -1.03
N GLU A 72 6.93 -41.61 -0.91
CA GLU A 72 7.86 -41.12 0.10
C GLU A 72 7.14 -40.07 0.96
N VAL A 73 6.96 -40.33 2.25
CA VAL A 73 6.24 -39.44 3.16
C VAL A 73 7.11 -39.10 4.37
N ASP A 74 7.42 -37.82 4.50
CA ASP A 74 8.00 -37.22 5.70
C ASP A 74 7.01 -36.19 6.30
N ASN A 75 6.37 -36.56 7.41
CA ASN A 75 5.45 -35.71 8.17
C ASN A 75 6.15 -35.03 9.37
N GLN A 76 7.47 -34.85 9.32
CA GLN A 76 8.16 -34.08 10.34
C GLN A 76 7.86 -32.59 10.17
N TRP A 77 7.30 -31.99 11.23
CA TRP A 77 6.99 -30.57 11.26
C TRP A 77 8.28 -29.73 11.18
N ARG A 78 8.25 -28.73 10.31
CA ARG A 78 9.24 -27.66 10.31
C ARG A 78 9.03 -26.75 11.52
N PRO A 79 10.12 -26.19 12.09
CA PRO A 79 10.03 -25.23 13.19
C PRO A 79 9.06 -24.07 12.88
N ALA A 80 8.29 -23.64 13.88
CA ALA A 80 7.32 -22.56 13.76
C ALA A 80 7.95 -21.27 13.20
N ALA A 81 9.15 -20.94 13.66
CA ALA A 81 9.90 -19.77 13.21
C ALA A 81 10.19 -19.80 11.70
N GLU A 82 10.58 -20.95 11.14
CA GLU A 82 10.83 -21.07 9.70
C GLU A 82 9.53 -20.96 8.88
N ARG A 83 8.43 -21.55 9.37
CA ARG A 83 7.12 -21.49 8.70
C ARG A 83 6.57 -20.07 8.70
N GLU A 84 6.76 -19.34 9.80
CA GLU A 84 6.43 -17.92 9.94
C GLU A 84 7.26 -17.06 8.98
N ALA A 85 8.58 -17.25 8.95
CA ALA A 85 9.49 -16.52 8.07
C ALA A 85 9.17 -16.75 6.58
N ASP A 86 8.97 -18.01 6.15
CA ASP A 86 8.62 -18.32 4.75
C ASP A 86 7.24 -17.75 4.35
N ARG A 87 6.27 -17.74 5.28
CA ARG A 87 4.98 -17.08 5.05
C ARG A 87 5.14 -15.57 4.92
N ALA A 88 5.94 -14.94 5.78
CA ALA A 88 6.19 -13.50 5.76
C ALA A 88 6.89 -13.09 4.46
N ALA A 89 7.91 -13.85 4.03
CA ALA A 89 8.58 -13.65 2.74
C ALA A 89 7.60 -13.73 1.57
N ARG A 90 6.75 -14.76 1.52
CA ARG A 90 5.70 -14.87 0.48
C ARG A 90 4.67 -13.74 0.51
N ALA A 91 4.41 -13.15 1.68
CA ALA A 91 3.54 -11.99 1.81
C ALA A 91 4.24 -10.73 1.26
N ALA A 92 5.52 -10.54 1.57
CA ALA A 92 6.35 -9.46 1.05
C ALA A 92 6.48 -9.54 -0.49
N ASP A 93 6.85 -10.69 -1.05
CA ASP A 93 6.93 -10.90 -2.51
C ASP A 93 5.59 -10.60 -3.21
N ARG A 94 4.48 -10.91 -2.54
CA ARG A 94 3.14 -10.62 -3.06
C ARG A 94 2.87 -9.11 -3.07
N VAL A 95 3.26 -8.39 -2.02
CA VAL A 95 3.14 -6.93 -1.93
C VAL A 95 3.98 -6.29 -3.03
N GLU A 96 5.26 -6.64 -3.12
CA GLU A 96 6.19 -6.12 -4.13
C GLU A 96 5.65 -6.32 -5.56
N ARG A 97 5.19 -7.54 -5.88
CA ARG A 97 4.61 -7.82 -7.20
C ARG A 97 3.33 -7.02 -7.49
N LEU A 98 2.53 -6.73 -6.47
CA LEU A 98 1.34 -5.90 -6.62
C LEU A 98 1.72 -4.44 -6.84
N GLU A 99 2.69 -3.92 -6.10
CA GLU A 99 3.24 -2.56 -6.21
C GLU A 99 3.91 -2.31 -7.55
N ALA A 100 4.84 -3.18 -7.96
CA ALA A 100 5.45 -3.13 -9.30
C ALA A 100 4.37 -3.22 -10.40
N GLY A 101 3.34 -4.03 -10.15
CA GLY A 101 2.19 -4.13 -11.02
C GLY A 101 1.34 -2.86 -11.08
N ALA A 102 1.25 -2.10 -9.99
CA ALA A 102 0.52 -0.83 -9.88
C ALA A 102 1.30 0.27 -10.60
N ALA A 103 2.61 0.40 -10.32
CA ALA A 103 3.53 1.31 -10.98
C ALA A 103 3.50 1.14 -12.51
N LYS A 104 3.62 -0.10 -13.00
CA LYS A 104 3.52 -0.39 -14.44
C LYS A 104 2.17 0.03 -15.06
N ALA A 105 1.08 -0.08 -14.30
CA ALA A 105 -0.23 0.35 -14.78
C ALA A 105 -0.35 1.88 -14.80
N ALA A 106 0.17 2.56 -13.77
CA ALA A 106 0.21 4.02 -13.69
C ALA A 106 1.05 4.63 -14.82
N ALA A 107 2.27 4.11 -15.07
CA ALA A 107 3.10 4.54 -16.19
C ALA A 107 2.39 4.34 -17.55
N GLY A 108 1.70 3.20 -17.71
CA GLY A 108 0.90 2.96 -18.90
C GLY A 108 -0.29 3.91 -19.07
N ALA A 109 -0.88 4.39 -17.96
CA ALA A 109 -1.95 5.37 -17.99
C ALA A 109 -1.43 6.76 -18.36
N ALA A 110 -0.35 7.20 -17.73
CA ALA A 110 0.34 8.45 -18.04
C ALA A 110 0.72 8.53 -19.53
N ALA A 111 1.31 7.45 -20.08
CA ALA A 111 1.63 7.37 -21.50
C ALA A 111 0.39 7.47 -22.42
N ALA A 112 -0.74 6.86 -22.02
CA ALA A 112 -1.97 6.93 -22.80
C ALA A 112 -2.58 8.34 -22.80
N HIS A 113 -2.61 9.00 -21.64
CA HIS A 113 -3.09 10.37 -21.50
C HIS A 113 -2.19 11.36 -22.24
N ALA A 114 -0.86 11.21 -22.17
CA ALA A 114 0.10 12.01 -22.92
C ALA A 114 -0.12 11.87 -24.44
N ALA A 115 -0.30 10.65 -24.95
CA ALA A 115 -0.58 10.41 -26.37
C ALA A 115 -1.93 11.00 -26.81
N ALA A 116 -2.97 10.93 -25.96
CA ALA A 116 -4.25 11.57 -26.23
C ALA A 116 -4.12 13.09 -26.31
N HIS A 117 -3.37 13.68 -25.37
CA HIS A 117 -3.07 15.10 -25.33
C HIS A 117 -2.31 15.55 -26.58
N GLU A 118 -1.33 14.79 -27.07
CA GLU A 118 -0.63 15.09 -28.32
C GLU A 118 -1.54 15.10 -29.55
N ILE A 119 -2.47 14.14 -29.64
CA ILE A 119 -3.44 14.10 -30.73
C ILE A 119 -4.39 15.29 -30.65
N ALA A 120 -4.77 15.69 -29.44
CA ALA A 120 -5.57 16.89 -29.21
C ALA A 120 -4.82 18.18 -29.58
N ALA A 121 -3.55 18.30 -29.20
CA ALA A 121 -2.71 19.47 -29.44
C ALA A 121 -2.45 19.76 -30.93
N ARG A 122 -2.53 18.74 -31.79
CA ARG A 122 -2.45 18.91 -33.26
C ARG A 122 -3.65 19.64 -33.86
N ARG A 123 -4.75 19.79 -33.10
CA ARG A 123 -5.96 20.48 -33.55
C ARG A 123 -5.99 21.89 -32.95
N PRO A 124 -6.25 22.93 -33.77
CA PRO A 124 -6.61 24.23 -33.25
C PRO A 124 -7.79 24.10 -32.28
N PHE A 125 -7.64 24.66 -31.09
CA PHE A 125 -8.62 24.50 -30.03
C PHE A 125 -9.99 25.06 -30.46
N GLY A 126 -11.07 24.31 -30.21
CA GLY A 126 -12.43 24.72 -30.52
C GLY A 126 -12.84 24.67 -32.00
N GLN A 127 -11.97 24.20 -32.90
CA GLN A 127 -12.35 24.04 -34.31
C GLN A 127 -13.41 22.94 -34.45
N PRO A 128 -14.61 23.21 -34.99
CA PRO A 128 -15.61 22.19 -35.24
C PRO A 128 -15.15 21.23 -36.36
N VAL A 129 -15.75 20.04 -36.42
CA VAL A 129 -15.58 19.15 -37.57
C VAL A 129 -16.22 19.81 -38.78
N LEU A 130 -15.41 20.14 -39.79
CA LEU A 130 -15.89 20.72 -41.05
C LEU A 130 -16.48 19.61 -41.93
N GLU A 131 -17.80 19.50 -41.95
CA GLU A 131 -18.52 18.48 -42.75
C GLU A 131 -18.33 18.74 -44.26
N GLY A 132 -18.04 17.68 -45.02
CA GLY A 132 -17.80 17.74 -46.47
C GLY A 132 -16.41 18.24 -46.88
N HIS A 133 -15.56 18.63 -45.93
CA HIS A 133 -14.19 19.07 -46.22
C HIS A 133 -13.22 17.89 -46.29
N HIS A 134 -12.15 17.98 -47.09
CA HIS A 134 -11.16 16.89 -47.26
C HIS A 134 -10.47 16.47 -45.94
N SER A 135 -10.45 17.34 -44.93
CA SER A 135 -9.89 17.09 -43.60
C SER A 135 -10.85 16.39 -42.63
N GLU A 136 -12.15 16.28 -42.95
CA GLU A 136 -13.19 15.73 -42.07
C GLU A 136 -12.83 14.33 -41.57
N ARG A 137 -12.44 13.44 -42.49
CA ARG A 137 -12.11 12.05 -42.18
C ARG A 137 -10.95 11.96 -41.19
N ARG A 138 -9.91 12.78 -41.38
CA ARG A 138 -8.75 12.84 -40.47
C ARG A 138 -9.15 13.39 -39.11
N HIS A 139 -9.95 14.44 -39.08
CA HIS A 139 -10.44 15.04 -37.83
C HIS A 139 -11.25 14.03 -37.00
N ARG A 140 -12.23 13.34 -37.61
CA ARG A 140 -13.01 12.30 -36.92
C ARG A 140 -12.14 11.14 -36.42
N ALA A 141 -11.15 10.72 -37.21
CA ALA A 141 -10.22 9.66 -36.81
C ALA A 141 -9.33 10.08 -35.62
N ASP A 142 -8.87 11.32 -35.58
CA ASP A 142 -8.03 11.85 -34.50
C ASP A 142 -8.83 12.01 -33.20
N ILE A 143 -10.07 12.51 -33.27
CA ILE A 143 -10.99 12.54 -32.11
C ILE A 143 -11.20 11.13 -31.57
N LYS A 144 -11.53 10.16 -32.45
CA LYS A 144 -11.75 8.78 -32.04
C LYS A 144 -10.50 8.19 -31.35
N ARG A 145 -9.31 8.39 -31.94
CA ARG A 145 -8.05 7.89 -31.38
C ARG A 145 -7.75 8.51 -30.00
N GLY A 146 -7.94 9.82 -29.85
CA GLY A 146 -7.80 10.51 -28.56
C GLY A 146 -8.74 9.94 -27.49
N ASN A 147 -10.03 9.80 -27.83
CA ASN A 147 -11.03 9.23 -26.92
C ASN A 147 -10.73 7.78 -26.52
N ASP A 148 -10.23 6.96 -27.45
CA ASP A 148 -9.85 5.58 -27.18
C ASP A 148 -8.63 5.50 -26.25
N LEU A 149 -7.65 6.40 -26.43
CA LEU A 149 -6.48 6.54 -25.55
C LEU A 149 -6.86 7.02 -24.15
N ASP A 150 -7.72 8.02 -24.03
CA ASP A 150 -8.24 8.48 -22.72
C ASP A 150 -8.96 7.36 -21.97
N ARG A 151 -9.81 6.60 -22.68
CA ARG A 151 -10.52 5.45 -22.10
C ARG A 151 -9.52 4.39 -21.61
N ARG A 152 -8.48 4.13 -22.39
CA ARG A 152 -7.40 3.22 -21.99
C ARG A 152 -6.63 3.76 -20.78
N GLY A 153 -6.32 5.05 -20.75
CA GLY A 153 -5.66 5.73 -19.62
C GLY A 153 -6.45 5.53 -18.33
N ARG A 154 -7.73 5.91 -18.32
CA ARG A 154 -8.63 5.71 -17.16
C ARG A 154 -8.71 4.25 -16.70
N THR A 155 -8.80 3.31 -17.65
CA THR A 155 -8.83 1.87 -17.33
C THR A 155 -7.54 1.41 -16.64
N LEU A 156 -6.40 1.98 -17.05
CA LEU A 156 -5.10 1.69 -16.46
C LEU A 156 -4.92 2.38 -15.10
N ASP A 157 -5.40 3.61 -14.92
CA ASP A 157 -5.46 4.29 -13.61
C ASP A 157 -6.25 3.47 -12.60
N ASP A 158 -7.44 3.01 -12.98
CA ASP A 158 -8.26 2.14 -12.13
C ASP A 158 -7.57 0.82 -11.79
N LYS A 159 -6.80 0.28 -12.74
CA LYS A 159 -6.00 -0.93 -12.52
C LYS A 159 -4.82 -0.66 -11.59
N ALA A 160 -4.19 0.51 -11.67
CA ALA A 160 -3.12 0.93 -10.78
C ALA A 160 -3.65 1.05 -9.35
N GLY A 161 -4.74 1.81 -9.15
CA GLY A 161 -5.40 1.98 -7.86
C GLY A 161 -5.79 0.65 -7.22
N ARG A 162 -6.51 -0.23 -7.94
CA ARG A 162 -6.89 -1.56 -7.42
C ARG A 162 -5.70 -2.43 -7.02
N LYS A 163 -4.55 -2.29 -7.67
CA LYS A 163 -3.36 -3.06 -7.30
C LYS A 163 -2.68 -2.46 -6.07
N ALA A 164 -2.58 -1.13 -5.99
CA ALA A 164 -2.09 -0.43 -4.82
C ALA A 164 -2.93 -0.76 -3.58
N ASP A 165 -4.27 -0.70 -3.69
CA ASP A 165 -5.18 -1.07 -2.60
C ASP A 165 -4.96 -2.52 -2.13
N ARG A 166 -4.73 -3.44 -3.06
CA ARG A 166 -4.45 -4.84 -2.75
C ARG A 166 -3.08 -5.06 -2.14
N ALA A 167 -2.08 -4.26 -2.51
CA ALA A 167 -0.76 -4.26 -1.88
C ALA A 167 -0.89 -3.77 -0.44
N ALA A 168 -1.48 -2.60 -0.23
CA ALA A 168 -1.76 -2.02 1.08
C ALA A 168 -2.56 -3.00 1.97
N GLY A 169 -3.61 -3.63 1.44
CA GLY A 169 -4.40 -4.62 2.17
C GLY A 169 -3.61 -5.89 2.53
N ALA A 170 -2.69 -6.34 1.66
CA ALA A 170 -1.83 -7.48 1.95
C ALA A 170 -0.79 -7.14 3.03
N ALA A 171 -0.15 -5.97 2.94
CA ALA A 171 0.78 -5.46 3.94
C ALA A 171 0.09 -5.26 5.29
N ALA A 172 -1.08 -4.63 5.30
CA ALA A 172 -1.88 -4.44 6.52
C ALA A 172 -2.32 -5.77 7.15
N ASN A 173 -2.65 -6.78 6.33
CA ASN A 173 -2.97 -8.12 6.86
C ASN A 173 -1.77 -8.77 7.55
N GLU A 174 -0.57 -8.62 7.00
CA GLU A 174 0.64 -9.15 7.62
C GLU A 174 1.00 -8.38 8.89
N ALA A 175 0.97 -7.05 8.86
CA ALA A 175 1.17 -6.21 10.03
C ALA A 175 0.17 -6.52 11.16
N ALA A 176 -1.11 -6.79 10.82
CA ALA A 176 -2.12 -7.16 11.79
C ALA A 176 -1.85 -8.50 12.49
N LYS A 177 -1.08 -9.42 11.87
CA LYS A 177 -0.67 -10.68 12.53
C LYS A 177 0.41 -10.48 13.57
N HIS A 178 1.21 -9.42 13.43
CA HIS A 178 2.28 -9.00 14.32
C HIS A 178 1.80 -8.02 15.40
N ASN A 179 0.52 -7.63 15.38
CA ASN A 179 -0.06 -6.85 16.46
C ASN A 179 0.02 -7.64 17.79
N PRO A 180 0.56 -7.07 18.88
CA PRO A 180 0.76 -7.80 20.13
C PRO A 180 -0.52 -8.45 20.67
N HIS A 181 -1.64 -7.73 20.64
CA HIS A 181 -2.94 -8.25 21.10
C HIS A 181 -3.43 -9.41 20.23
N ALA A 182 -3.12 -9.42 18.92
CA ALA A 182 -3.46 -10.52 18.03
C ALA A 182 -2.63 -11.78 18.31
N ILE A 183 -1.34 -11.61 18.63
CA ILE A 183 -0.45 -12.71 19.01
C ILE A 183 -0.92 -13.34 20.34
N VAL A 184 -1.26 -12.54 21.35
CA VAL A 184 -1.74 -13.09 22.64
C VAL A 184 -3.03 -13.91 22.46
N ARG A 185 -4.01 -13.40 21.71
CA ARG A 185 -5.22 -14.18 21.38
C ARG A 185 -4.92 -15.46 20.60
N ARG A 186 -3.89 -15.42 19.74
CA ARG A 186 -3.41 -16.60 19.00
C ARG A 186 -2.83 -17.64 19.96
N VAL A 187 -2.01 -17.23 20.92
CA VAL A 187 -1.48 -18.10 21.98
C VAL A 187 -2.63 -18.76 22.76
N GLU A 188 -3.61 -17.99 23.23
CA GLU A 188 -4.78 -18.52 23.95
C GLU A 188 -5.54 -19.58 23.12
N THR A 189 -5.69 -19.33 21.81
CA THR A 189 -6.32 -20.26 20.87
C THR A 189 -5.50 -21.53 20.68
N LEU A 190 -4.17 -21.40 20.53
CA LEU A 190 -3.25 -22.52 20.38
C LEU A 190 -3.22 -23.38 21.65
N GLU A 191 -3.22 -22.77 22.84
CA GLU A 191 -3.29 -23.47 24.12
C GLU A 191 -4.61 -24.24 24.30
N ALA A 192 -5.74 -23.63 23.94
CA ALA A 192 -7.04 -24.31 23.95
C ALA A 192 -7.06 -25.52 22.99
N LYS A 193 -6.47 -25.38 21.80
CA LYS A 193 -6.28 -26.50 20.87
C LYS A 193 -5.38 -27.57 21.47
N ARG A 194 -4.21 -27.21 22.01
CA ARG A 194 -3.26 -28.16 22.63
C ARG A 194 -3.93 -28.99 23.72
N ARG A 195 -4.71 -28.35 24.61
CA ARG A 195 -5.50 -29.05 25.64
C ARG A 195 -6.51 -30.03 25.06
N THR A 196 -7.09 -29.71 23.91
CA THR A 196 -8.03 -30.62 23.21
C THR A 196 -7.31 -31.83 22.63
N TYR A 197 -6.13 -31.64 22.04
CA TYR A 197 -5.31 -32.74 21.52
C TYR A 197 -4.75 -33.62 22.64
N GLN A 198 -4.32 -33.03 23.77
CA GLN A 198 -3.91 -33.76 24.97
C GLN A 198 -5.02 -34.71 25.45
N ARG A 199 -6.25 -34.20 25.66
CA ARG A 199 -7.38 -35.06 26.04
C ARG A 199 -7.68 -36.18 25.03
N ARG A 200 -7.44 -35.97 23.74
CA ARG A 200 -7.61 -37.00 22.69
C ARG A 200 -6.49 -38.03 22.72
N HIS A 201 -5.27 -37.58 22.95
CA HIS A 201 -4.08 -38.42 23.11
C HIS A 201 -4.25 -39.36 24.32
N ASP A 202 -4.70 -38.84 25.45
CA ASP A 202 -4.86 -39.62 26.69
C ASP A 202 -5.97 -40.67 26.60
N LYS A 203 -6.96 -40.44 25.74
CA LYS A 203 -8.04 -41.40 25.45
C LYS A 203 -7.72 -42.39 24.34
N ALA A 204 -6.62 -42.19 23.62
CA ALA A 204 -6.25 -43.04 22.49
C ALA A 204 -5.63 -44.36 22.97
N THR A 205 -5.80 -45.42 22.19
CA THR A 205 -5.12 -46.70 22.42
C THR A 205 -3.60 -46.49 22.42
N ALA A 206 -2.95 -46.97 23.49
CA ALA A 206 -1.51 -46.83 23.67
C ALA A 206 -0.75 -47.45 22.49
N GLY A 207 0.20 -46.69 21.93
CA GLY A 207 1.04 -47.10 20.80
C GLY A 207 0.38 -47.01 19.42
N GLY A 208 -0.93 -46.78 19.33
CA GLY A 208 -1.64 -46.71 18.05
C GLY A 208 -1.33 -45.48 17.20
N GLU A 209 -1.50 -45.57 15.88
CA GLU A 209 -1.25 -44.48 14.92
C GLU A 209 -1.98 -43.19 15.27
N TYR A 210 -3.23 -43.31 15.75
CA TYR A 210 -4.03 -42.16 16.17
C TYR A 210 -3.38 -41.42 17.35
N GLN A 211 -2.87 -42.17 18.34
CA GLN A 211 -2.17 -41.58 19.49
C GLN A 211 -0.90 -40.85 19.02
N GLN A 212 -0.08 -41.49 18.19
CA GLN A 212 1.14 -40.90 17.65
C GLN A 212 0.85 -39.62 16.85
N ARG A 213 -0.23 -39.59 16.05
CA ARG A 213 -0.68 -38.38 15.35
C ARG A 213 -1.06 -37.26 16.31
N MET A 214 -1.79 -37.57 17.39
CA MET A 214 -2.10 -36.56 18.41
C MET A 214 -0.84 -36.06 19.11
N ALA A 215 0.14 -36.92 19.40
CA ALA A 215 1.43 -36.53 19.99
C ALA A 215 2.20 -35.55 19.08
N ARG A 216 2.25 -35.81 17.76
CA ARG A 216 2.86 -34.88 16.79
C ARG A 216 2.16 -33.52 16.76
N GLU A 217 0.84 -33.51 16.78
CA GLU A 217 0.06 -32.26 16.83
C GLU A 217 0.28 -31.49 18.14
N ILE A 218 0.41 -32.19 19.27
CA ILE A 218 0.76 -31.56 20.56
C ILE A 218 2.16 -30.93 20.47
N ALA A 219 3.14 -31.66 19.94
CA ALA A 219 4.51 -31.15 19.76
C ALA A 219 4.54 -29.90 18.87
N ARG A 220 3.85 -29.93 17.72
CA ARG A 220 3.71 -28.76 16.83
C ARG A 220 3.07 -27.57 17.55
N LEU A 221 1.96 -27.80 18.26
CA LEU A 221 1.26 -26.72 18.96
C LEU A 221 2.10 -26.13 20.10
N THR A 222 2.92 -26.93 20.77
CA THR A 222 3.87 -26.44 21.77
C THR A 222 4.93 -25.56 21.13
N ASP A 223 5.56 -25.99 20.03
CA ASP A 223 6.54 -25.15 19.31
C ASP A 223 5.92 -23.84 18.79
N ASP A 224 4.69 -23.89 18.25
CA ASP A 224 3.94 -22.70 17.86
C ASP A 224 3.72 -21.75 19.06
N ILE A 225 3.29 -22.26 20.23
CA ILE A 225 3.08 -21.46 21.43
C ILE A 225 4.39 -20.82 21.90
N ASP A 226 5.46 -21.60 21.99
CA ASP A 226 6.76 -21.15 22.48
C ASP A 226 7.36 -20.08 21.55
N HIS A 227 7.16 -20.20 20.24
CA HIS A 227 7.59 -19.18 19.28
C HIS A 227 6.81 -17.86 19.45
N GLN A 228 5.48 -17.93 19.58
CA GLN A 228 4.66 -16.73 19.76
C GLN A 228 4.90 -16.07 21.13
N GLN A 229 5.15 -16.83 22.19
CA GLN A 229 5.49 -16.31 23.51
C GLN A 229 6.83 -15.56 23.48
N ARG A 230 7.88 -16.15 22.90
CA ARG A 230 9.16 -15.47 22.67
C ARG A 230 9.02 -14.15 21.92
N THR A 231 8.13 -14.11 20.92
CA THR A 231 7.84 -12.89 20.16
C THR A 231 7.22 -11.80 21.05
N ILE A 232 6.26 -12.17 21.90
CA ILE A 232 5.61 -11.22 22.82
C ILE A 232 6.55 -10.75 23.92
N ASP A 233 7.41 -11.62 24.43
CA ASP A 233 8.39 -11.25 25.44
C ASP A 233 9.44 -10.29 24.87
N ALA A 234 9.91 -10.53 23.64
CA ALA A 234 10.76 -9.57 22.93
C ALA A 234 10.08 -8.20 22.72
N MET A 235 8.79 -8.18 22.37
CA MET A 235 8.02 -6.92 22.25
C MET A 235 7.88 -6.19 23.60
N ARG A 236 7.79 -6.93 24.71
CA ARG A 236 7.76 -6.33 26.07
C ARG A 236 9.10 -5.73 26.44
N GLU A 237 10.19 -6.46 26.17
CA GLU A 237 11.56 -5.99 26.42
C GLU A 237 11.89 -4.73 25.60
N ALA A 238 11.41 -4.66 24.35
CA ALA A 238 11.55 -3.49 23.50
C ALA A 238 10.62 -2.31 23.89
N GLY A 239 9.70 -2.52 24.83
CA GLY A 239 8.69 -1.52 25.21
C GLY A 239 7.57 -1.30 24.18
N GLU A 240 7.48 -2.15 23.16
CA GLU A 240 6.45 -2.11 22.12
C GLU A 240 5.11 -2.66 22.61
N TYR A 241 5.13 -3.53 23.61
CA TYR A 241 3.93 -4.11 24.22
C TYR A 241 3.93 -4.00 25.74
N ASP A 242 2.94 -3.28 26.25
CA ASP A 242 2.70 -3.11 27.68
C ASP A 242 1.30 -3.63 28.06
N PRO A 243 1.19 -4.84 28.63
CA PRO A 243 -0.09 -5.48 28.89
C PRO A 243 -0.82 -4.84 30.08
N TRP A 244 -2.13 -4.64 29.92
CA TRP A 244 -2.98 -4.30 31.04
C TRP A 244 -3.06 -5.45 32.07
N GLN A 245 -3.07 -5.11 33.34
CA GLN A 245 -3.13 -6.04 34.47
C GLN A 245 -4.24 -5.65 35.43
N ARG A 246 -4.51 -6.51 36.42
CA ARG A 246 -5.63 -6.36 37.34
C ARG A 246 -5.57 -5.10 38.19
N ASP A 247 -4.39 -4.79 38.70
CA ASP A 247 -4.06 -3.63 39.54
C ASP A 247 -4.22 -2.30 38.80
N HIS A 248 -4.16 -2.30 37.48
CA HIS A 248 -4.39 -1.09 36.68
C HIS A 248 -5.85 -0.60 36.70
N PHE A 249 -6.80 -1.39 37.22
CA PHE A 249 -8.23 -1.07 37.16
C PHE A 249 -8.86 -0.94 38.56
N GLN A 250 -9.88 -0.09 38.63
CA GLN A 250 -10.83 0.00 39.73
C GLN A 250 -12.27 -0.01 39.20
N LYS A 251 -13.23 -0.34 40.06
CA LYS A 251 -14.66 -0.29 39.71
C LYS A 251 -15.03 1.15 39.33
N GLY A 252 -15.78 1.32 38.23
CA GLY A 252 -16.17 2.63 37.71
C GLY A 252 -15.22 3.22 36.67
N ASP A 253 -14.02 2.65 36.45
CA ASP A 253 -13.16 3.05 35.34
C ASP A 253 -13.87 2.85 34.00
N ARG A 254 -13.55 3.68 32.99
CA ARG A 254 -13.97 3.42 31.61
C ARG A 254 -12.84 2.80 30.82
N VAL A 255 -13.09 1.71 30.12
CA VAL A 255 -12.08 0.99 29.31
C VAL A 255 -12.43 1.04 27.83
N ARG A 256 -11.41 1.21 26.98
CA ARG A 256 -11.54 1.19 25.53
C ARG A 256 -11.28 -0.22 25.02
N LEU A 257 -12.17 -0.76 24.18
CA LEU A 257 -11.87 -2.00 23.48
C LEU A 257 -10.95 -1.71 22.31
N ALA A 258 -9.79 -2.36 22.25
CA ALA A 258 -8.81 -2.17 21.18
C ALA A 258 -9.41 -2.45 19.78
N ARG A 259 -10.36 -3.39 19.68
CA ARG A 259 -10.95 -3.81 18.39
C ARG A 259 -12.09 -2.91 17.89
N PHE A 260 -12.91 -2.37 18.79
CA PHE A 260 -14.16 -1.68 18.44
C PHE A 260 -14.14 -0.19 18.78
N GLY A 261 -13.15 0.29 19.54
CA GLY A 261 -12.97 1.70 19.89
C GLY A 261 -13.96 2.26 20.92
N GLY A 262 -15.02 1.51 21.26
CA GLY A 262 -16.01 1.92 22.27
C GLY A 262 -15.44 1.99 23.69
N TRP A 263 -15.98 2.93 24.49
CA TRP A 263 -15.61 3.16 25.89
C TRP A 263 -16.71 2.69 26.85
N TYR A 264 -16.39 1.73 27.70
CA TYR A 264 -17.36 1.04 28.57
C TYR A 264 -17.00 1.12 30.03
N THR A 265 -18.00 1.16 30.90
CA THR A 265 -17.79 1.26 32.36
C THR A 265 -17.54 -0.11 32.98
N VAL A 266 -16.48 -0.22 33.77
CA VAL A 266 -16.10 -1.42 34.53
C VAL A 266 -17.01 -1.58 35.75
N THR A 267 -17.70 -2.71 35.83
CA THR A 267 -18.57 -3.07 36.97
C THR A 267 -17.90 -4.01 37.96
N ARG A 268 -17.03 -4.90 37.47
CA ARG A 268 -16.32 -5.90 38.27
C ARG A 268 -14.94 -6.17 37.68
N ILE A 269 -13.98 -6.46 38.56
CA ILE A 269 -12.62 -6.82 38.19
C ILE A 269 -12.40 -8.30 38.54
N ASN A 270 -12.02 -9.10 37.56
CA ASN A 270 -11.73 -10.52 37.71
C ASN A 270 -10.21 -10.75 37.64
N ALA A 271 -9.74 -12.01 37.67
CA ALA A 271 -8.31 -12.30 37.65
C ALA A 271 -7.64 -12.02 36.28
N LYS A 272 -8.36 -12.21 35.17
CA LYS A 272 -7.82 -12.10 33.80
C LYS A 272 -8.62 -11.13 32.91
N SER A 273 -9.61 -10.46 33.48
CA SER A 273 -10.62 -9.72 32.72
C SER A 273 -11.32 -8.68 33.59
N VAL A 274 -12.03 -7.76 32.96
CA VAL A 274 -13.02 -6.90 33.59
C VAL A 274 -14.41 -7.21 33.05
N SER A 275 -15.42 -7.12 33.90
CA SER A 275 -16.82 -7.10 33.47
C SER A 275 -17.23 -5.65 33.23
N ILE A 276 -17.91 -5.42 32.11
CA ILE A 276 -18.40 -4.13 31.66
C ILE A 276 -19.92 -4.19 31.40
N ILE A 277 -20.54 -3.02 31.28
CA ILE A 277 -21.90 -2.89 30.74
C ILE A 277 -21.80 -2.33 29.31
N ASP A 278 -22.44 -3.01 28.36
CA ASP A 278 -22.58 -2.64 26.96
C ASP A 278 -24.05 -2.74 26.57
N GLN A 279 -24.69 -1.61 26.24
CA GLN A 279 -26.13 -1.57 25.90
C GLN A 279 -26.99 -2.38 26.87
N GLU A 280 -26.83 -2.12 28.19
CA GLU A 280 -27.52 -2.81 29.30
C GLU A 280 -27.14 -4.29 29.51
N GLN A 281 -26.32 -4.89 28.63
CA GLN A 281 -25.83 -6.25 28.78
C GLN A 281 -24.48 -6.30 29.49
N GLN A 282 -24.33 -7.27 30.40
CA GLN A 282 -23.03 -7.55 31.02
C GLN A 282 -22.15 -8.35 30.06
N ARG A 283 -20.92 -7.86 29.84
CA ARG A 283 -19.91 -8.55 29.02
C ARG A 283 -18.60 -8.61 29.77
N THR A 284 -17.82 -9.66 29.53
CA THR A 284 -16.48 -9.81 30.11
C THR A 284 -15.43 -9.61 29.03
N ILE A 285 -14.40 -8.83 29.35
CA ILE A 285 -13.34 -8.42 28.43
C ILE A 285 -12.00 -8.76 29.06
N GLY A 286 -11.18 -9.53 28.36
CA GLY A 286 -9.83 -9.86 28.81
C GLY A 286 -8.95 -8.61 28.84
N TYR A 287 -7.95 -8.57 29.73
CA TYR A 287 -7.05 -7.41 29.78
C TYR A 287 -6.31 -7.16 28.47
N ASN A 288 -6.04 -8.23 27.72
CA ASN A 288 -5.45 -8.20 26.39
C ASN A 288 -6.36 -7.58 25.31
N ASP A 289 -7.62 -7.27 25.61
CA ASP A 289 -8.54 -6.61 24.68
C ASP A 289 -8.74 -5.13 24.99
N ILE A 290 -8.14 -4.65 26.08
CA ILE A 290 -8.21 -3.25 26.51
C ILE A 290 -7.11 -2.47 25.81
N GLY A 291 -7.51 -1.41 25.12
CA GLY A 291 -6.61 -0.49 24.43
C GLY A 291 -6.52 0.87 25.11
N GLY A 292 -7.07 1.05 26.32
CA GLY A 292 -7.01 2.31 27.06
C GLY A 292 -7.94 2.35 28.26
N ARG A 293 -7.67 3.25 29.20
CA ARG A 293 -8.42 3.47 30.45
C ARG A 293 -8.70 4.96 30.65
N ARG A 294 -9.88 5.31 31.15
CA ARG A 294 -10.23 6.65 31.65
C ARG A 294 -10.62 6.61 33.12
N ARG A 295 -10.07 7.54 33.89
CA ARG A 295 -10.30 7.71 35.33
C ARG A 295 -10.15 9.19 35.69
N GLY A 296 -11.12 9.75 36.42
CA GLY A 296 -11.01 11.11 36.96
C GLY A 296 -10.73 12.18 35.90
N GLY A 297 -11.33 12.08 34.71
CA GLY A 297 -11.11 13.03 33.61
C GLY A 297 -9.80 12.84 32.83
N LEU A 298 -8.98 11.86 33.17
CA LEU A 298 -7.73 11.53 32.48
C LEU A 298 -7.85 10.21 31.70
N GLN A 299 -7.19 10.13 30.55
CA GLN A 299 -7.05 8.97 29.69
C GLN A 299 -5.61 8.43 29.76
N LEU A 300 -5.47 7.11 29.79
CA LEU A 300 -4.25 6.36 29.50
C LEU A 300 -4.49 5.47 28.29
N ASP A 301 -3.58 5.51 27.33
CA ASP A 301 -3.64 4.63 26.16
C ASP A 301 -2.95 3.28 26.44
N GLN A 302 -1.93 3.28 27.31
CA GLN A 302 -1.24 2.09 27.80
C GLN A 302 -0.91 2.22 29.30
N PRO A 303 -0.63 1.13 30.01
CA PRO A 303 -0.40 1.14 31.46
C PRO A 303 0.72 2.08 31.94
N SER A 304 1.90 2.01 31.32
CA SER A 304 3.11 2.80 31.60
C SER A 304 3.10 4.20 30.98
N GLY A 305 2.03 4.55 30.25
CA GLY A 305 1.94 5.83 29.54
C GLY A 305 1.65 7.01 30.48
N GLN A 306 1.84 8.22 29.95
CA GLN A 306 1.46 9.44 30.67
C GLN A 306 -0.06 9.70 30.55
N PRO A 307 -0.77 9.93 31.67
CA PRO A 307 -2.18 10.28 31.63
C PRO A 307 -2.39 11.68 31.04
N TRP A 308 -3.48 11.86 30.30
CA TRP A 308 -3.79 13.11 29.61
C TRP A 308 -5.29 13.42 29.60
N PRO A 309 -5.71 14.68 29.44
CA PRO A 309 -7.12 15.05 29.56
C PRO A 309 -8.03 14.32 28.56
N VAL A 310 -9.15 13.77 29.06
CA VAL A 310 -10.15 13.09 28.23
C VAL A 310 -10.73 14.01 27.16
N GLU A 311 -10.91 15.29 27.48
CA GLU A 311 -11.40 16.29 26.52
C GLU A 311 -10.49 16.38 25.31
N LEU A 312 -9.18 16.52 25.53
CA LEU A 312 -8.16 16.51 24.48
C LEU A 312 -8.20 15.19 23.70
N ALA A 313 -8.39 14.06 24.39
CA ALA A 313 -8.47 12.75 23.74
C ALA A 313 -9.67 12.57 22.82
N VAL A 314 -10.81 13.15 23.18
CA VAL A 314 -11.99 13.15 22.31
C VAL A 314 -11.73 14.00 21.07
N LYS A 315 -11.10 15.18 21.22
CA LYS A 315 -10.74 16.05 20.08
C LYS A 315 -9.77 15.35 19.12
N VAL A 316 -8.70 14.75 19.65
CA VAL A 316 -7.73 13.98 18.86
C VAL A 316 -8.43 12.84 18.09
N ALA A 317 -9.24 12.03 18.77
CA ALA A 317 -9.94 10.92 18.13
C ALA A 317 -10.93 11.38 17.03
N ARG A 318 -11.61 12.52 17.24
CA ARG A 318 -12.51 13.12 16.26
C ARG A 318 -11.75 13.60 15.02
N TRP A 319 -10.64 14.33 15.21
CA TRP A 319 -9.78 14.77 14.11
C TRP A 319 -9.26 13.58 13.28
N SER A 320 -8.68 12.57 13.93
CA SER A 320 -8.15 11.39 13.24
C SER A 320 -9.24 10.68 12.41
N SER A 321 -10.47 10.61 12.91
CA SER A 321 -11.61 10.04 12.18
C SER A 321 -12.01 10.89 10.95
N LEU A 322 -12.05 12.22 11.10
CA LEU A 322 -12.35 13.13 10.00
C LEU A 322 -11.28 13.08 8.90
N ALA A 323 -10.00 13.16 9.28
CA ALA A 323 -8.89 13.07 8.34
C ALA A 323 -8.88 11.74 7.59
N ALA A 324 -9.12 10.61 8.29
CA ALA A 324 -9.19 9.29 7.67
C ALA A 324 -10.43 9.08 6.75
N ARG A 325 -11.49 9.88 6.94
CA ARG A 325 -12.64 9.88 6.03
C ARG A 325 -12.40 10.77 4.82
N ALA A 326 -11.81 11.94 5.02
CA ALA A 326 -11.46 12.89 3.97
C ALA A 326 -10.46 12.30 2.95
N SER A 327 -9.55 11.42 3.40
CA SER A 327 -8.58 10.75 2.51
C SER A 327 -9.17 9.61 1.67
N ARG A 328 -10.45 9.24 1.86
CA ARG A 328 -11.09 8.20 1.04
C ARG A 328 -11.46 8.80 -0.31
N ARG A 329 -11.20 8.05 -1.39
CA ARG A 329 -11.46 8.46 -2.78
C ARG A 329 -12.91 8.92 -3.03
N ASP A 330 -13.88 8.31 -2.35
CA ASP A 330 -15.30 8.69 -2.46
C ASP A 330 -15.61 10.11 -1.95
N HIS A 331 -14.70 10.71 -1.17
CA HIS A 331 -14.88 12.00 -0.52
C HIS A 331 -14.05 13.12 -1.14
N GLU A 332 -13.30 12.86 -2.23
CA GLU A 332 -12.36 13.81 -2.85
C GLU A 332 -13.01 15.17 -3.19
N TYR A 333 -14.31 15.18 -3.50
CA TYR A 333 -15.08 16.38 -3.83
C TYR A 333 -16.11 16.78 -2.76
N SER A 334 -15.98 16.25 -1.55
CA SER A 334 -16.92 16.54 -0.45
C SER A 334 -16.53 17.82 0.31
N ASP A 335 -17.52 18.50 0.89
CA ASP A 335 -17.28 19.62 1.82
C ASP A 335 -16.40 19.20 2.99
N LEU A 336 -16.50 17.93 3.43
CA LEU A 336 -15.61 17.34 4.45
C LEU A 336 -14.14 17.42 4.03
N ALA A 337 -13.79 16.89 2.85
CA ALA A 337 -12.41 16.89 2.39
C ALA A 337 -11.90 18.31 2.17
N ARG A 338 -12.75 19.20 1.61
CA ARG A 338 -12.43 20.61 1.43
C ARG A 338 -12.11 21.29 2.77
N ASN A 339 -12.95 21.10 3.79
CA ASN A 339 -12.78 21.74 5.10
C ASN A 339 -11.58 21.16 5.88
N VAL A 340 -11.34 19.84 5.79
CA VAL A 340 -10.15 19.22 6.38
C VAL A 340 -8.87 19.77 5.75
N ASN A 341 -8.82 19.85 4.42
CA ASN A 341 -7.67 20.35 3.67
C ASN A 341 -7.41 21.85 3.94
N ALA A 342 -8.47 22.65 4.06
CA ALA A 342 -8.37 24.05 4.43
C ALA A 342 -7.87 24.23 5.87
N ALA A 343 -8.39 23.44 6.82
CA ALA A 343 -7.97 23.49 8.22
C ALA A 343 -6.47 23.20 8.39
N MET A 344 -5.95 22.17 7.70
CA MET A 344 -4.50 21.88 7.71
C MET A 344 -3.68 23.08 7.24
N ARG A 345 -4.04 23.67 6.10
CA ARG A 345 -3.30 24.82 5.52
C ARG A 345 -3.34 26.03 6.45
N MET A 346 -4.52 26.40 6.94
CA MET A 346 -4.68 27.55 7.84
C MET A 346 -3.90 27.38 9.15
N VAL A 347 -3.92 26.19 9.75
CA VAL A 347 -3.16 25.92 10.99
C VAL A 347 -1.66 26.07 10.76
N TYR A 348 -1.15 25.61 9.62
CA TYR A 348 0.25 25.76 9.23
C TYR A 348 0.63 27.15 8.69
N GLY A 349 -0.32 28.10 8.67
CA GLY A 349 -0.10 29.45 8.14
C GLY A 349 0.15 29.46 6.62
N LEU A 350 -0.37 28.48 5.90
CA LEU A 350 -0.34 28.38 4.45
C LEU A 350 -1.62 28.97 3.84
N PRO A 351 -1.55 29.53 2.61
CA PRO A 351 -2.76 29.86 1.87
C PRO A 351 -3.56 28.58 1.59
N VAL A 352 -4.88 28.70 1.54
CA VAL A 352 -5.79 27.58 1.21
C VAL A 352 -5.55 26.96 -0.17
N THR A 353 -4.86 27.68 -1.06
CA THR A 353 -4.44 27.25 -2.39
C THR A 353 -3.06 26.57 -2.41
N ALA A 354 -2.39 26.47 -1.27
CA ALA A 354 -1.10 25.77 -1.14
C ALA A 354 -1.22 24.31 -1.58
N SER A 355 -0.13 23.78 -2.11
CA SER A 355 -0.08 22.38 -2.55
C SER A 355 -0.13 21.41 -1.34
N ASP A 356 -0.57 20.18 -1.56
CA ASP A 356 -0.46 19.14 -0.52
C ASP A 356 1.00 18.82 -0.18
N ALA A 357 1.93 19.05 -1.13
CA ALA A 357 3.36 18.89 -0.90
C ALA A 357 3.89 19.90 0.14
N GLU A 358 3.46 21.16 0.10
CA GLU A 358 3.80 22.15 1.13
C GLU A 358 3.26 21.79 2.50
N VAL A 359 2.07 21.16 2.57
CA VAL A 359 1.53 20.65 3.85
C VAL A 359 2.38 19.49 4.36
N ARG A 360 2.80 18.56 3.49
CA ARG A 360 3.69 17.44 3.85
C ARG A 360 5.10 17.88 4.24
N ALA A 361 5.53 19.07 3.83
CA ALA A 361 6.82 19.63 4.23
C ALA A 361 6.88 20.00 5.73
N PHE A 362 5.75 20.08 6.42
CA PHE A 362 5.72 20.25 7.87
C PHE A 362 6.06 18.93 8.56
N PRO A 363 7.07 18.91 9.45
CA PRO A 363 7.40 17.71 10.19
C PRO A 363 6.26 17.31 11.12
N THR A 364 6.21 16.04 11.54
CA THR A 364 5.36 15.68 12.68
C THR A 364 6.07 16.12 13.96
N PRO A 365 5.42 16.82 14.91
CA PRO A 365 6.05 17.21 16.17
C PRO A 365 6.66 16.00 16.89
N ALA A 366 7.87 16.15 17.44
CA ALA A 366 8.57 15.04 18.09
C ALA A 366 7.87 14.57 19.38
N GLU A 367 7.26 15.50 20.11
CA GLU A 367 6.57 15.21 21.37
C GLU A 367 5.09 14.85 21.14
N LEU A 368 4.64 13.77 21.76
CA LEU A 368 3.25 13.31 21.67
C LEU A 368 2.24 14.35 22.19
N ALA A 369 2.62 15.14 23.20
CA ALA A 369 1.77 16.22 23.70
C ALA A 369 1.51 17.29 22.62
N GLN A 370 2.54 17.67 21.88
CA GLN A 370 2.44 18.64 20.78
C GLN A 370 1.63 18.09 19.61
N GLN A 371 1.78 16.79 19.29
CA GLN A 371 0.96 16.13 18.26
C GLN A 371 -0.54 16.13 18.62
N ARG A 372 -0.86 15.88 19.90
CA ARG A 372 -2.24 15.92 20.42
C ARG A 372 -2.82 17.33 20.36
N GLU A 373 -2.03 18.33 20.74
CA GLU A 373 -2.44 19.73 20.68
C GLU A 373 -2.67 20.21 19.24
N LEU A 374 -1.79 19.83 18.31
CA LEU A 374 -1.96 20.08 16.88
C LEU A 374 -3.28 19.49 16.36
N SER A 375 -3.60 18.25 16.73
CA SER A 375 -4.86 17.61 16.33
C SER A 375 -6.09 18.34 16.88
N ALA A 376 -6.02 18.83 18.11
CA ALA A 376 -7.10 19.61 18.72
C ALA A 376 -7.28 20.98 18.04
N ARG A 377 -6.17 21.64 17.71
CA ARG A 377 -6.18 22.90 16.97
C ARG A 377 -6.75 22.74 15.56
N LEU A 378 -6.36 21.67 14.85
CA LEU A 378 -6.91 21.32 13.53
C LEU A 378 -8.42 21.07 13.59
N LEU A 379 -8.88 20.34 14.61
CA LEU A 379 -10.32 20.14 14.82
C LEU A 379 -11.05 21.46 15.06
N ALA A 380 -10.51 22.35 15.90
CA ALA A 380 -11.15 23.63 16.20
C ALA A 380 -11.34 24.49 14.94
N VAL A 381 -10.35 24.51 14.04
CA VAL A 381 -10.48 25.18 12.74
C VAL A 381 -11.52 24.49 11.87
N TYR A 382 -11.48 23.16 11.77
CA TYR A 382 -12.47 22.40 11.02
C TYR A 382 -13.90 22.72 11.49
N GLU A 383 -14.16 22.74 12.80
CA GLU A 383 -15.49 22.98 13.35
C GLU A 383 -16.04 24.37 12.99
N ARG A 384 -15.18 25.39 12.92
CA ARG A 384 -15.54 26.73 12.44
C ARG A 384 -15.91 26.74 10.95
N LEU A 385 -15.12 26.06 10.13
CA LEU A 385 -15.38 25.91 8.70
C LEU A 385 -16.66 25.11 8.42
N ASP A 386 -16.89 24.05 9.19
CA ASP A 386 -18.09 23.20 9.13
C ASP A 386 -19.35 23.96 9.55
N ALA A 387 -19.21 24.92 10.47
CA ALA A 387 -20.26 25.86 10.86
C ALA A 387 -20.52 26.97 9.81
N GLY A 388 -19.74 27.02 8.72
CA GLY A 388 -19.92 27.97 7.62
C GLY A 388 -19.20 29.30 7.79
N GLU A 389 -18.25 29.42 8.72
CA GLU A 389 -17.46 30.64 8.89
C GLU A 389 -16.55 30.90 7.67
N PRO A 390 -16.48 32.14 7.14
CA PRO A 390 -15.65 32.45 5.99
C PRO A 390 -14.16 32.18 6.24
N TRP A 391 -13.49 31.65 5.22
CA TRP A 391 -12.07 31.29 5.29
C TRP A 391 -11.14 32.45 5.68
N PRO A 392 -11.31 33.69 5.18
CA PRO A 392 -10.46 34.81 5.57
C PRO A 392 -10.58 35.16 7.06
N ASP A 393 -11.78 35.08 7.62
CA ASP A 393 -12.07 35.43 9.02
C ASP A 393 -11.43 34.40 9.96
N VAL A 394 -11.56 33.12 9.60
CA VAL A 394 -10.92 32.02 10.34
C VAL A 394 -9.40 32.16 10.30
N ALA A 395 -8.82 32.40 9.13
CA ALA A 395 -7.38 32.55 8.97
C ALA A 395 -6.81 33.76 9.74
N ALA A 396 -7.50 34.90 9.71
CA ALA A 396 -7.07 36.12 10.39
C ALA A 396 -7.06 36.00 11.92
N SER A 397 -7.93 35.15 12.48
CA SER A 397 -8.05 34.99 13.93
C SER A 397 -7.13 33.91 14.52
N LEU A 398 -6.38 33.18 13.69
CA LEU A 398 -5.56 32.06 14.17
C LEU A 398 -4.22 32.55 14.71
N PRO A 399 -3.79 32.09 15.90
CA PRO A 399 -2.44 32.36 16.38
C PRO A 399 -1.41 31.71 15.44
N ALA A 400 -0.17 32.20 15.38
CA ALA A 400 0.87 31.50 14.64
C ALA A 400 1.07 30.07 15.20
N TYR A 401 1.43 29.12 14.33
CA TYR A 401 1.90 27.80 14.77
C TYR A 401 3.40 27.71 14.54
N GLU A 402 4.16 27.56 15.62
CA GLU A 402 5.64 27.57 15.60
C GLU A 402 6.19 26.20 15.17
N LEU A 403 5.87 25.79 13.95
CA LEU A 403 6.51 24.63 13.33
C LEU A 403 7.06 25.03 11.97
N ALA A 404 8.39 25.01 11.86
CA ALA A 404 9.05 25.33 10.61
C ALA A 404 8.92 24.15 9.62
N PRO A 405 8.47 24.40 8.38
CA PRO A 405 8.50 23.36 7.36
C PRO A 405 9.92 23.14 6.84
N ALA A 406 10.20 21.97 6.29
CA ALA A 406 11.46 21.66 5.62
C ALA A 406 11.73 22.60 4.43
N TRP A 407 10.66 22.99 3.73
CA TRP A 407 10.69 23.99 2.67
C TRP A 407 9.30 24.65 2.55
N ARG A 408 9.24 25.83 1.93
CA ARG A 408 7.98 26.53 1.62
C ARG A 408 8.16 27.28 0.31
N ILE A 409 7.09 27.42 -0.47
CA ILE A 409 7.12 28.27 -1.66
C ILE A 409 7.26 29.74 -1.19
N PRO A 410 8.29 30.47 -1.66
CA PRO A 410 8.45 31.89 -1.34
C PRO A 410 7.22 32.71 -1.77
N THR A 411 6.70 33.53 -0.86
CA THR A 411 5.57 34.44 -1.14
C THR A 411 6.02 35.86 -1.47
N ASP A 412 7.28 36.17 -1.22
CA ASP A 412 7.92 37.48 -1.40
C ASP A 412 8.50 37.68 -2.81
N ARG A 413 8.66 36.60 -3.59
CA ARG A 413 9.18 36.65 -4.97
C ARG A 413 8.35 35.79 -5.92
N GLN A 414 8.31 36.18 -7.20
CA GLN A 414 7.63 35.39 -8.25
C GLN A 414 8.51 34.23 -8.72
N PRO A 415 7.93 33.06 -9.05
CA PRO A 415 8.66 31.97 -9.68
C PRO A 415 9.07 32.34 -11.11
N GLN A 416 10.13 31.71 -11.60
CA GLN A 416 10.59 31.79 -12.98
C GLN A 416 10.00 30.65 -13.80
N ASP A 417 9.63 30.92 -15.05
CA ASP A 417 9.19 29.87 -15.97
C ASP A 417 10.43 29.17 -16.53
N VAL A 418 10.62 27.93 -16.12
CA VAL A 418 11.79 27.11 -16.47
C VAL A 418 11.32 25.89 -17.25
N ARG A 419 11.92 25.66 -18.42
CA ARG A 419 11.71 24.45 -19.19
C ARG A 419 12.36 23.26 -18.49
N ILE A 420 11.73 22.09 -18.57
CA ILE A 420 12.12 20.89 -17.80
C ILE A 420 13.59 20.47 -17.99
N ASP A 421 14.17 20.69 -19.17
CA ASP A 421 15.58 20.40 -19.49
C ASP A 421 16.58 21.40 -18.89
N HIS A 422 16.10 22.56 -18.43
CA HIS A 422 16.90 23.58 -17.75
C HIS A 422 16.75 23.53 -16.23
N LEU A 423 16.03 22.54 -15.70
CA LEU A 423 15.85 22.33 -14.27
C LEU A 423 17.14 21.81 -13.63
N LYS A 424 17.42 22.22 -12.39
CA LYS A 424 18.59 21.75 -11.64
C LYS A 424 18.15 21.08 -10.35
N VAL A 425 18.97 20.13 -9.88
CA VAL A 425 18.85 19.60 -8.52
C VAL A 425 18.95 20.75 -7.52
N GLY A 426 18.05 20.74 -6.53
CA GLY A 426 17.87 21.79 -5.54
C GLY A 426 16.95 22.93 -5.96
N ASP A 427 16.52 23.03 -7.22
CA ASP A 427 15.50 23.99 -7.63
C ASP A 427 14.17 23.68 -6.94
N LEU A 428 13.47 24.70 -6.47
CA LEU A 428 12.15 24.55 -5.84
C LEU A 428 11.05 24.76 -6.87
N VAL A 429 10.38 23.68 -7.25
CA VAL A 429 9.23 23.72 -8.17
C VAL A 429 7.97 24.10 -7.39
N ALA A 430 7.27 25.14 -7.86
CA ALA A 430 5.99 25.61 -7.33
C ALA A 430 4.77 24.97 -8.02
N GLY A 431 4.97 24.38 -9.20
CA GLY A 431 3.94 23.73 -10.01
C GLY A 431 4.37 23.57 -11.48
N VAL A 432 3.56 22.86 -12.25
CA VAL A 432 3.73 22.67 -13.69
C VAL A 432 2.74 23.55 -14.45
N TRP A 433 3.18 24.24 -15.48
CA TRP A 433 2.31 25.01 -16.35
C TRP A 433 1.60 24.10 -17.35
N GLU A 434 0.26 24.14 -17.34
CA GLU A 434 -0.56 23.50 -18.36
C GLU A 434 -1.27 24.53 -19.22
N HIS A 435 -1.37 24.24 -20.51
CA HIS A 435 -2.14 25.03 -21.45
C HIS A 435 -3.61 24.59 -21.44
N HIS A 436 -4.50 25.48 -21.04
CA HIS A 436 -5.95 25.31 -21.13
C HIS A 436 -6.51 26.41 -22.05
N GLY A 437 -7.66 26.20 -22.69
CA GLY A 437 -8.22 26.98 -23.84
C GLY A 437 -8.53 28.48 -23.65
N GLY A 438 -7.69 29.21 -22.91
CA GLY A 438 -7.72 30.64 -22.63
C GLY A 438 -6.44 31.15 -21.91
N GLY A 439 -5.41 30.32 -21.70
CA GLY A 439 -4.14 30.73 -21.08
C GLY A 439 -3.32 29.57 -20.50
N ARG A 440 -2.22 29.90 -19.81
CA ARG A 440 -1.47 28.93 -18.99
C ARG A 440 -2.03 28.92 -17.57
N ARG A 441 -2.25 27.73 -16.99
CA ARG A 441 -2.66 27.55 -15.59
C ARG A 441 -1.58 26.78 -14.85
N LEU A 442 -1.27 27.21 -13.63
CA LEU A 442 -0.32 26.51 -12.78
C LEU A 442 -1.01 25.33 -12.08
N TRP A 443 -0.56 24.13 -12.38
CA TRP A 443 -1.00 22.90 -11.75
C TRP A 443 -0.05 22.54 -10.61
N ARG A 444 -0.56 22.49 -9.38
CA ARG A 444 0.24 22.39 -8.14
C ARG A 444 0.33 20.98 -7.56
N THR A 445 -0.01 19.97 -8.36
CA THR A 445 0.07 18.55 -7.96
C THR A 445 1.50 18.04 -7.85
N PHE A 446 2.43 18.68 -8.56
CA PHE A 446 3.88 18.45 -8.46
C PHE A 446 4.56 19.74 -7.99
N ALA A 447 5.06 19.73 -6.76
CA ALA A 447 5.76 20.86 -6.14
C ALA A 447 6.75 20.33 -5.10
N GLY A 448 7.87 21.02 -4.94
CA GLY A 448 8.92 20.67 -3.99
C GLY A 448 10.33 20.88 -4.54
N PRO A 449 11.36 20.75 -3.69
CA PRO A 449 12.75 20.78 -4.11
C PRO A 449 13.07 19.55 -4.97
N ILE A 450 13.82 19.76 -6.05
CA ILE A 450 14.19 18.71 -6.98
C ILE A 450 15.38 17.92 -6.45
N ALA A 451 15.19 16.61 -6.28
CA ALA A 451 16.23 15.65 -5.88
C ALA A 451 16.97 15.08 -7.09
N SER A 452 16.26 14.74 -8.18
CA SER A 452 16.86 14.23 -9.42
C SER A 452 16.17 14.75 -10.68
N VAL A 453 16.96 14.83 -11.76
CA VAL A 453 16.51 15.14 -13.12
C VAL A 453 17.15 14.11 -14.05
N ASP A 454 16.39 13.09 -14.42
CA ASP A 454 16.88 11.96 -15.20
C ASP A 454 16.38 12.08 -16.64
N ALA A 455 17.30 12.24 -17.59
CA ALA A 455 16.99 12.22 -19.01
C ALA A 455 17.05 10.78 -19.53
N GLN A 456 15.96 10.30 -20.13
CA GLN A 456 15.86 8.98 -20.73
C GLN A 456 15.69 9.09 -22.25
N ASP A 457 16.55 8.40 -22.99
CA ASP A 457 16.46 8.32 -24.44
C ASP A 457 15.24 7.53 -24.89
N CYS A 458 14.49 8.12 -25.82
CA CYS A 458 13.40 7.47 -26.53
C CYS A 458 13.69 7.53 -28.04
N HIS A 459 13.56 6.39 -28.71
CA HIS A 459 13.92 6.15 -30.10
C HIS A 459 13.28 7.14 -31.11
N GLY A 460 14.09 7.87 -31.88
CA GLY A 460 13.67 8.58 -33.10
C GLY A 460 13.01 9.96 -32.89
N GLU A 461 12.04 10.31 -33.75
CA GLU A 461 11.44 11.64 -33.97
C GLU A 461 10.68 12.27 -32.76
N HIS A 462 10.81 11.73 -31.54
CA HIS A 462 9.89 12.00 -30.43
C HIS A 462 10.49 12.80 -29.25
N GLY A 463 11.78 13.16 -29.30
CA GLY A 463 12.46 14.01 -28.31
C GLY A 463 12.80 13.32 -26.98
N THR A 464 13.62 13.98 -26.16
CA THR A 464 14.10 13.48 -24.86
C THR A 464 12.98 13.48 -23.81
N HIS A 465 12.78 12.34 -23.13
CA HIS A 465 11.91 12.25 -21.95
C HIS A 465 12.71 12.55 -20.69
N TYR A 466 12.08 13.25 -19.75
CA TYR A 466 12.65 13.58 -18.45
C TYR A 466 11.78 12.98 -17.36
N THR A 467 12.44 12.42 -16.35
CA THR A 467 11.87 12.00 -15.08
C THR A 467 12.43 12.90 -13.99
N LEU A 468 11.55 13.65 -13.35
CA LEU A 468 11.88 14.50 -12.21
C LEU A 468 11.49 13.80 -10.92
N THR A 469 12.35 13.84 -9.92
CA THR A 469 12.04 13.36 -8.56
C THR A 469 12.23 14.49 -7.57
N THR A 470 11.27 14.72 -6.68
CA THR A 470 11.40 15.65 -5.55
C THR A 470 12.00 14.98 -4.31
N ASP A 471 12.42 15.78 -3.32
CA ASP A 471 12.92 15.26 -2.04
C ASP A 471 11.89 14.39 -1.29
N ASP A 472 10.59 14.63 -1.46
CA ASP A 472 9.51 13.81 -0.89
C ASP A 472 9.14 12.59 -1.75
N GLY A 473 9.91 12.32 -2.81
CA GLY A 473 9.76 11.16 -3.68
C GLY A 473 8.61 11.27 -4.70
N ALA A 474 8.02 12.45 -4.88
CA ALA A 474 7.06 12.67 -5.95
C ALA A 474 7.78 12.63 -7.30
N VAL A 475 7.20 11.93 -8.27
CA VAL A 475 7.77 11.74 -9.59
C VAL A 475 6.90 12.44 -10.63
N TYR A 476 7.55 13.17 -11.54
CA TYR A 476 6.90 13.76 -12.72
C TYR A 476 7.65 13.36 -13.98
N GLU A 477 6.94 12.82 -14.95
CA GLU A 477 7.51 12.37 -16.22
C GLU A 477 6.93 13.17 -17.38
N GLY A 478 7.79 13.58 -18.31
CA GLY A 478 7.31 14.24 -19.52
C GLY A 478 8.39 14.67 -20.50
N ARG A 479 7.99 15.30 -21.61
CA ARG A 479 8.89 15.62 -22.73
C ARG A 479 9.57 16.97 -22.58
N GLY A 480 10.87 17.00 -22.90
CA GLY A 480 11.76 18.16 -22.79
C GLY A 480 11.22 19.46 -23.41
N GLN A 481 10.65 19.37 -24.61
CA GLN A 481 10.35 20.55 -25.43
C GLN A 481 9.02 21.24 -25.10
N SER A 482 8.12 20.58 -24.37
CA SER A 482 6.73 21.03 -24.19
C SER A 482 6.35 21.38 -22.75
N ILE A 483 7.26 21.19 -21.79
CA ILE A 483 6.93 21.29 -20.36
C ILE A 483 7.67 22.46 -19.73
N TRP A 484 6.87 23.36 -19.15
CA TRP A 484 7.34 24.52 -18.41
C TRP A 484 6.87 24.40 -16.96
N LEU A 485 7.77 24.70 -16.03
CA LEU A 485 7.53 24.65 -14.60
C LEU A 485 7.70 26.05 -14.01
N ALA A 486 6.93 26.36 -12.97
CA ALA A 486 7.15 27.54 -12.16
C ALA A 486 8.21 27.21 -11.10
N VAL A 487 9.36 27.86 -11.14
CA VAL A 487 10.55 27.45 -10.36
C VAL A 487 11.15 28.62 -9.61
N HIS A 488 11.41 28.43 -8.32
CA HIS A 488 12.28 29.28 -7.53
C HIS A 488 13.69 28.69 -7.57
N ARG A 489 14.58 29.35 -8.31
CA ARG A 489 15.97 28.92 -8.43
C ARG A 489 16.66 28.93 -7.08
N ASN A 490 17.50 27.92 -6.86
CA ASN A 490 18.39 27.88 -5.72
C ASN A 490 19.66 28.69 -6.04
N GLU A 491 19.76 29.89 -5.48
CA GLU A 491 20.87 30.82 -5.75
C GLU A 491 22.20 30.40 -5.10
N THR A 492 22.17 29.48 -4.12
CA THR A 492 23.37 28.92 -3.47
C THR A 492 23.93 27.67 -4.15
N ALA A 493 23.25 27.10 -5.14
CA ALA A 493 23.72 25.94 -5.90
C ALA A 493 24.67 26.36 -7.05
N ALA A 494 25.86 26.83 -6.69
CA ALA A 494 26.97 27.00 -7.64
C ALA A 494 27.63 25.62 -7.89
N GLY A 495 27.05 24.84 -8.80
CA GLY A 495 27.59 23.55 -9.27
C GLY A 495 27.09 23.27 -10.70
N PRO A 496 27.82 22.45 -11.49
CA PRO A 496 27.62 22.34 -12.94
C PRO A 496 26.18 21.89 -13.24
N SER A 497 25.65 22.29 -14.40
CA SER A 497 24.35 21.83 -14.88
C SER A 497 24.26 20.31 -14.77
N GLY A 498 23.54 19.80 -13.77
CA GLY A 498 23.35 18.36 -13.53
C GLY A 498 22.47 17.68 -14.57
N ALA A 499 22.30 18.27 -15.75
CA ALA A 499 21.93 17.49 -16.91
C ALA A 499 23.17 16.66 -17.25
N THR A 500 23.13 15.35 -16.98
CA THR A 500 23.88 14.40 -17.81
C THR A 500 23.65 14.83 -19.25
N ALA A 501 24.73 15.16 -19.97
CA ALA A 501 24.65 15.70 -21.32
C ALA A 501 23.65 14.87 -22.13
N ALA A 502 22.63 15.55 -22.67
CA ALA A 502 21.70 14.90 -23.59
C ALA A 502 22.56 14.21 -24.66
N PRO A 503 22.40 12.89 -24.88
CA PRO A 503 23.18 12.21 -25.89
C PRO A 503 22.85 12.82 -27.25
N ASP A 504 23.89 13.15 -28.02
CA ASP A 504 23.77 13.75 -29.34
C ASP A 504 22.89 12.87 -30.23
N CYS A 505 21.69 13.35 -30.51
CA CYS A 505 20.80 12.74 -31.50
C CYS A 505 21.27 13.18 -32.89
N ALA A 506 22.45 12.70 -33.30
CA ALA A 506 22.92 12.84 -34.66
C ALA A 506 21.97 12.06 -35.59
N ALA A 507 21.45 12.76 -36.60
CA ALA A 507 20.62 12.18 -37.65
C ALA A 507 21.39 11.05 -38.35
N SER A 508 20.95 9.82 -38.16
CA SER A 508 21.47 8.67 -38.89
C SER A 508 21.12 8.81 -40.37
N THR A 509 22.14 9.17 -41.16
CA THR A 509 22.45 8.72 -42.52
C THR A 509 21.27 8.25 -43.37
N GLU A 510 20.95 9.04 -44.40
CA GLU A 510 20.23 8.60 -45.59
C GLU A 510 20.79 7.26 -46.11
N PRO A 511 19.95 6.30 -46.50
CA PRO A 511 20.43 5.13 -47.21
C PRO A 511 20.91 5.58 -48.60
N THR A 512 22.19 5.34 -48.89
CA THR A 512 22.81 5.50 -50.20
C THR A 512 21.99 4.72 -51.24
N VAL A 513 21.29 5.44 -52.11
CA VAL A 513 20.66 4.84 -53.30
C VAL A 513 21.78 4.63 -54.32
N GLU A 514 22.16 3.37 -54.56
CA GLU A 514 22.92 2.98 -55.74
C GLU A 514 22.07 3.27 -57.00
N PRO A 515 22.64 3.91 -58.05
CA PRO A 515 21.91 4.19 -59.27
C PRO A 515 21.76 2.93 -60.14
N ASP A 516 20.52 2.55 -60.42
CA ASP A 516 20.13 1.53 -61.39
C ASP A 516 20.52 1.96 -62.83
N PRO A 517 21.36 1.22 -63.56
CA PRO A 517 21.80 1.59 -64.89
C PRO A 517 20.89 0.95 -65.95
N ASN A 518 19.66 1.45 -66.12
CA ASN A 518 18.91 1.22 -67.37
C ASN A 518 17.61 2.03 -67.46
N HIS A 519 17.62 3.11 -68.25
CA HIS A 519 16.55 3.58 -69.17
C HIS A 519 16.91 5.00 -69.64
N HIS A 520 17.63 5.19 -70.74
CA HIS A 520 17.12 5.40 -72.10
C HIS A 520 15.94 6.39 -72.23
N ASN A 521 16.29 7.55 -72.81
CA ASN A 521 15.46 8.62 -73.36
C ASN A 521 14.28 8.13 -74.22
N ALA A 522 13.12 8.80 -74.11
CA ALA A 522 12.42 9.40 -75.25
C ALA A 522 11.22 10.27 -74.82
N ARG A 523 11.31 11.56 -75.18
CA ARG A 523 10.27 12.59 -75.39
C ARG A 523 9.48 13.15 -74.22
#